data_AF-A0A969X6I1-F1
#
_entry.id   AF-A0A969X6I1-F1
#
_cell.length_a   1.000
_cell.length_b   1.000
_cell.length_c   1.000
_cell.angle_alpha   90.00
_cell.angle_beta   90.00
_cell.angle_gamma   90.00
#
_symmetry.space_group_name_H-M   'P 1'
#
loop_
_entity.id
_entity.type
_entity.pdbx_description
1 polymer ?
#
loop_
_entity_poly.entity_id
_entity_poly.type
_entity_poly.pdbx_seq_one_letter_code
_entity_poly.pdbx_strand_id
1 'polypeptide(L)'
;MFEKSRQLLEEEGYLHYEISNYACPGFQGQHNCRYWQAKPYLGIGAGASGYLYGERYTNTCSVRDYINILSAGKLPLAQREHVGYREAMAEKMFLGLRLLEGVSMTDFEKQFGVKLKDVFGRSLVDDSPGGTLCRGSRVYYCGDKKY
;
A
#
# COMPACT_ATOMS: atom_id res chain seq x y z
N MET A 1 -23.51 7.24 8.09
CA MET A 1 -22.76 8.27 7.31
C MET A 1 -21.96 7.61 6.19
N PHE A 2 -20.99 6.72 6.50
CA PHE A 2 -20.18 6.01 5.48
C PHE A 2 -20.98 5.21 4.43
N GLU A 3 -21.97 4.40 4.85
CA GLU A 3 -22.77 3.61 3.89
C GLU A 3 -23.53 4.50 2.89
N LYS A 4 -24.05 5.64 3.36
CA LYS A 4 -24.79 6.59 2.51
C LYS A 4 -23.87 7.35 1.56
N SER A 5 -22.66 7.71 2.00
CA SER A 5 -21.65 8.30 1.13
C SER A 5 -21.22 7.34 0.02
N ARG A 6 -21.03 6.05 0.35
CA ARG A 6 -20.68 5.01 -0.63
C ARG A 6 -21.75 4.89 -1.70
N GLN A 7 -23.01 4.71 -1.30
CA GLN A 7 -24.14 4.58 -2.23
C GLN A 7 -24.24 5.78 -3.16
N LEU A 8 -24.20 7.00 -2.60
CA LEU A 8 -24.28 8.21 -3.40
C LEU A 8 -23.13 8.31 -4.42
N LEU A 9 -21.89 8.03 -4.00
CA LEU A 9 -20.74 8.13 -4.90
C LEU A 9 -20.79 7.07 -6.00
N GLU A 10 -21.18 5.83 -5.68
CA GLU A 10 -21.36 4.76 -6.66
C GLU A 10 -22.50 5.08 -7.65
N GLU A 11 -23.63 5.61 -7.17
CA GLU A 11 -24.76 6.07 -8.00
C GLU A 11 -24.36 7.21 -8.96
N GLU A 12 -23.50 8.12 -8.50
CA GLU A 12 -22.93 9.20 -9.31
C GLU A 12 -21.75 8.75 -10.20
N GLY A 13 -21.45 7.45 -10.26
CA GLY A 13 -20.48 6.85 -11.19
C GLY A 13 -19.02 6.87 -10.72
N TYR A 14 -18.77 7.16 -9.43
CA TYR A 14 -17.43 7.04 -8.86
C TYR A 14 -17.10 5.59 -8.53
N LEU A 15 -15.87 5.17 -8.84
CA LEU A 15 -15.36 3.86 -8.50
C LEU A 15 -14.77 3.88 -7.10
N HIS A 16 -15.27 3.00 -6.23
CA HIS A 16 -14.58 2.64 -5.00
C HIS A 16 -13.35 1.79 -5.39
N TYR A 17 -12.14 2.34 -5.28
CA TYR A 17 -10.92 1.65 -5.73
C TYR A 17 -10.02 1.21 -4.56
N GLU A 18 -10.15 1.84 -3.39
CA GLU A 18 -9.48 1.47 -2.15
C GLU A 18 -10.39 1.77 -0.94
N ILE A 19 -10.11 1.14 0.21
CA ILE A 19 -10.98 1.14 1.41
C ILE A 19 -11.62 2.51 1.71
N SER A 20 -10.87 3.60 1.65
CA SER A 20 -11.32 4.93 2.08
C SER A 20 -11.60 5.95 0.95
N ASN A 21 -11.49 5.59 -0.33
CA ASN A 21 -11.47 6.59 -1.40
C ASN A 21 -12.13 6.14 -2.71
N TYR A 22 -12.71 7.13 -3.38
CA TYR A 22 -13.50 6.99 -4.58
C TYR A 22 -12.94 7.94 -5.65
N ALA A 23 -13.04 7.56 -6.92
CA ALA A 23 -12.63 8.43 -8.00
C ALA A 23 -13.44 8.15 -9.27
N CYS A 24 -13.57 9.15 -10.13
CA CYS A 24 -14.02 8.91 -11.50
C CYS A 24 -13.08 7.89 -12.18
N PRO A 25 -13.59 7.05 -13.09
CA PRO A 25 -12.76 6.13 -13.86
C PRO A 25 -11.57 6.85 -14.51
N GLY A 26 -10.35 6.39 -14.24
CA GLY A 26 -9.11 6.98 -14.76
C GLY A 26 -8.49 8.08 -13.90
N PHE A 27 -9.17 8.51 -12.84
CA PHE A 27 -8.71 9.55 -11.90
C PHE A 27 -8.35 8.99 -10.52
N GLN A 28 -8.08 7.69 -10.42
CA GLN A 28 -7.63 7.08 -9.17
C GLN A 28 -6.31 7.72 -8.73
N GLY A 29 -6.15 7.96 -7.42
CA GLY A 29 -4.96 8.57 -6.87
C GLY A 29 -3.72 7.72 -7.14
N GLN A 30 -2.90 8.15 -8.11
CA GLN A 30 -1.74 7.36 -8.55
C GLN A 30 -0.75 7.11 -7.40
N HIS A 31 -0.53 8.10 -6.54
CA HIS A 31 0.32 7.96 -5.36
C HIS A 31 -0.24 6.89 -4.41
N ASN A 32 -1.53 6.97 -4.06
CA ASN A 32 -2.20 6.00 -3.20
C ASN A 32 -2.11 4.58 -3.79
N CYS A 33 -2.44 4.42 -5.07
CA CYS A 33 -2.37 3.11 -5.72
C CYS A 33 -0.95 2.53 -5.70
N ARG A 34 0.08 3.34 -5.98
CA ARG A 34 1.48 2.87 -5.92
C ARG A 34 1.88 2.49 -4.49
N TYR A 35 1.48 3.30 -3.52
CA TYR A 35 1.77 3.04 -2.11
C TYR A 35 1.07 1.76 -1.63
N TRP A 36 -0.21 1.58 -1.93
CA TRP A 36 -0.96 0.35 -1.61
C TRP A 36 -0.45 -0.89 -2.36
N GLN A 37 0.14 -0.71 -3.54
CA GLN A 37 0.81 -1.79 -4.26
C GLN A 37 2.22 -2.12 -3.72
N ALA A 38 2.64 -1.47 -2.62
CA ALA A 38 3.98 -1.57 -2.03
C ALA A 38 5.09 -1.32 -3.08
N LYS A 39 4.86 -0.37 -3.99
CA LYS A 39 5.84 0.01 -5.01
C LYS A 39 6.82 1.04 -4.42
N PRO A 40 8.10 1.02 -4.84
CA PRO A 40 9.04 2.04 -4.43
C PRO A 40 8.58 3.46 -4.79
N TYR A 41 8.90 4.42 -3.92
CA TYR A 41 8.61 5.83 -4.08
C TYR A 41 9.67 6.70 -3.37
N LEU A 42 9.88 7.90 -3.91
CA LEU A 42 10.89 8.84 -3.41
C LEU A 42 10.23 9.89 -2.52
N GLY A 43 10.77 10.09 -1.32
CA GLY A 43 10.38 11.17 -0.41
C GLY A 43 11.27 12.38 -0.61
N ILE A 44 10.73 13.44 -1.22
CA ILE A 44 11.45 14.70 -1.44
C ILE A 44 10.86 15.79 -0.54
N GLY A 45 11.71 16.57 0.09
CA GLY A 45 11.32 17.66 0.98
C GLY A 45 11.62 17.35 2.45
N ALA A 46 11.63 18.40 3.27
CA ALA A 46 11.82 18.27 4.70
C ALA A 46 10.67 17.44 5.32
N GLY A 47 11.02 16.45 6.14
CA GLY A 47 10.08 15.52 6.77
C GLY A 47 9.48 14.47 5.82
N ALA A 48 9.83 14.49 4.53
CA ALA A 48 9.31 13.50 3.59
C ALA A 48 9.86 12.11 3.89
N SER A 49 9.02 11.09 3.69
CA SER A 49 9.38 9.67 3.82
C SER A 49 9.48 9.03 2.44
N GLY A 50 10.39 8.07 2.28
CA GLY A 50 10.55 7.31 1.05
C GLY A 50 10.79 5.84 1.31
N TYR A 51 10.53 5.03 0.28
CA TYR A 51 10.84 3.61 0.27
C TYR A 51 11.48 3.24 -1.07
N LEU A 52 12.75 2.88 -1.06
CA LEU A 52 13.50 2.57 -2.27
C LEU A 52 14.57 1.51 -1.98
N TYR A 53 14.75 0.57 -2.89
CA TYR A 53 15.75 -0.51 -2.80
C TYR A 53 15.73 -1.31 -1.49
N GLY A 54 14.53 -1.55 -0.94
CA GLY A 54 14.37 -2.29 0.32
C GLY A 54 14.73 -1.46 1.55
N GLU A 55 14.82 -0.14 1.43
CA GLU A 55 15.08 0.75 2.55
C GLU A 55 13.97 1.78 2.70
N ARG A 56 13.55 1.95 3.94
CA ARG A 56 12.66 3.02 4.36
C ARG A 56 13.49 4.13 4.98
N TYR A 57 13.20 5.37 4.62
CA TYR A 57 13.91 6.52 5.17
C TYR A 57 12.99 7.71 5.38
N THR A 58 13.43 8.63 6.22
CA THR A 58 12.82 9.94 6.41
C THR A 58 13.87 11.03 6.24
N ASN A 59 13.48 12.15 5.64
CA ASN A 59 14.31 13.34 5.61
C ASN A 59 14.14 14.14 6.91
N THR A 60 15.14 14.93 7.27
CA THR A 60 15.03 15.88 8.39
C THR A 60 13.81 16.78 8.25
N CYS A 61 13.05 16.96 9.34
CA CYS A 61 11.88 17.85 9.38
C CYS A 61 12.25 19.33 9.35
N SER A 62 13.49 19.67 9.74
CA SER A 62 13.98 21.05 9.71
C SER A 62 14.25 21.48 8.27
N VAL A 63 13.45 22.42 7.77
CA VAL A 63 13.63 22.99 6.42
C VAL A 63 15.03 23.60 6.26
N ARG A 64 15.54 24.26 7.31
CA ARG A 64 16.89 24.83 7.32
C ARG A 64 17.96 23.75 7.15
N ASP A 65 17.88 22.67 7.93
CA ASP A 65 18.87 21.61 7.87
C ASP A 65 18.76 20.83 6.56
N TYR A 66 17.54 20.60 6.07
CA TYR A 66 17.29 19.98 4.78
C TYR A 66 18.01 20.73 3.65
N ILE A 67 17.86 22.06 3.60
CA ILE A 67 18.54 22.91 2.61
C ILE A 67 20.06 22.85 2.80
N ASN A 68 20.56 23.07 4.03
CA ASN A 68 21.99 23.11 4.30
C ASN A 68 22.70 21.81 3.95
N ILE A 69 22.11 20.65 4.28
CA ILE A 69 22.69 19.33 4.01
C ILE A 69 22.73 19.08 2.50
N LEU A 70 21.67 19.40 1.77
CA LEU A 70 21.62 19.28 0.31
C LEU A 70 22.62 20.22 -0.38
N SER A 71 22.73 21.47 0.08
CA SER A 71 23.71 22.42 -0.44
C SER A 71 25.16 21.96 -0.23
N ALA A 72 25.40 21.10 0.76
CA ALA A 72 26.69 20.44 0.98
C ALA A 72 26.88 19.14 0.19
N GLY A 73 25.97 18.81 -0.74
CA GLY A 73 26.04 17.60 -1.59
C GLY A 73 25.73 16.29 -0.87
N LYS A 74 25.05 16.34 0.29
CA LYS A 74 24.71 15.17 1.11
C LYS A 74 23.20 14.92 1.09
N LEU A 75 22.81 13.67 1.34
CA LEU A 75 21.39 13.32 1.51
C LEU A 75 20.89 13.75 2.90
N PRO A 76 19.73 14.43 3.02
CA PRO A 76 19.21 14.98 4.27
C PRO A 76 18.46 13.94 5.11
N LEU A 77 19.03 12.74 5.24
CA LEU A 77 18.40 11.60 5.93
C LEU A 77 18.43 11.79 7.45
N ALA A 78 17.26 11.70 8.09
CA ALA A 78 17.12 11.68 9.54
C ALA A 78 17.06 10.25 10.09
N GLN A 79 16.31 9.37 9.42
CA GLN A 79 16.22 7.95 9.76
C GLN A 79 16.33 7.12 8.48
N ARG A 80 16.90 5.92 8.62
CA ARG A 80 17.00 4.93 7.56
C ARG A 80 16.99 3.54 8.19
N GLU A 81 16.16 2.67 7.65
CA GLU A 81 16.08 1.27 8.07
C GLU A 81 15.97 0.35 6.86
N HIS A 82 16.53 -0.85 6.99
CA HIS A 82 16.39 -1.90 6.00
C HIS A 82 15.12 -2.70 6.29
N VAL A 83 14.23 -2.79 5.29
CA VAL A 83 13.01 -3.58 5.38
C VAL A 83 13.36 -5.03 5.04
N GLY A 84 13.24 -5.90 6.03
CA GLY A 84 13.60 -7.30 5.88
C GLY A 84 12.70 -8.03 4.87
N TYR A 85 13.17 -9.14 4.31
CA TYR A 85 12.43 -9.86 3.28
C TYR A 85 11.02 -10.30 3.72
N ARG A 86 10.90 -10.84 4.94
CA ARG A 86 9.60 -11.23 5.51
C ARG A 86 8.71 -10.04 5.80
N GLU A 87 9.29 -8.93 6.23
CA GLU A 87 8.58 -7.68 6.50
C GLU A 87 8.02 -7.10 5.20
N ALA A 88 8.82 -7.04 4.13
CA ALA A 88 8.36 -6.59 2.82
C ALA A 88 7.20 -7.45 2.27
N MET A 89 7.25 -8.78 2.47
CA MET A 89 6.14 -9.67 2.12
C MET A 89 4.88 -9.39 2.95
N ALA A 90 5.03 -9.16 4.25
CA ALA A 90 3.91 -8.82 5.13
C ALA A 90 3.31 -7.46 4.76
N GLU A 91 4.13 -6.45 4.50
CA GLU A 91 3.70 -5.13 4.04
C GLU A 91 2.98 -5.19 2.70
N LYS A 92 3.45 -6.01 1.75
CA LYS A 92 2.74 -6.24 0.49
C LYS A 92 1.31 -6.71 0.72
N MET A 93 1.11 -7.60 1.70
CA MET A 93 -0.22 -8.06 2.09
C MET A 93 -1.01 -6.93 2.75
N PHE A 94 -0.50 -6.32 3.82
CA PHE A 94 -1.23 -5.28 4.57
C PHE A 94 -1.63 -4.09 3.71
N LEU A 95 -0.72 -3.60 2.86
CA LEU A 95 -0.98 -2.47 1.97
C LEU A 95 -1.91 -2.87 0.82
N GLY A 96 -1.67 -4.04 0.20
CA GLY A 96 -2.45 -4.49 -0.96
C GLY A 96 -3.89 -4.83 -0.62
N LEU A 97 -4.17 -5.30 0.61
CA LEU A 97 -5.52 -5.57 1.10
C LEU A 97 -6.37 -4.29 1.23
N ARG A 98 -5.76 -3.10 1.16
CA ARG A 98 -6.50 -1.83 1.09
C ARG A 98 -7.11 -1.56 -0.28
N LEU A 99 -6.63 -2.21 -1.32
CA LEU A 99 -7.19 -2.09 -2.66
C LEU A 99 -8.37 -3.04 -2.80
N LEU A 100 -9.45 -2.57 -3.43
CA LEU A 100 -10.60 -3.44 -3.70
C LEU A 100 -10.29 -4.51 -4.74
N GLU A 101 -9.27 -4.30 -5.56
CA GLU A 101 -8.72 -5.34 -6.41
C GLU A 101 -7.99 -6.44 -5.62
N GLY A 102 -7.61 -6.19 -4.36
CA GLY A 102 -6.89 -7.13 -3.52
C GLY A 102 -5.47 -7.43 -4.00
N VAL A 103 -4.82 -8.41 -3.36
CA VAL A 103 -3.44 -8.82 -3.62
C VAL A 103 -3.40 -9.93 -4.67
N SER A 104 -2.63 -9.72 -5.74
CA SER A 104 -2.38 -10.71 -6.80
C SER A 104 -1.35 -11.75 -6.35
N MET A 105 -1.74 -13.04 -6.33
CA MET A 105 -0.82 -14.14 -5.98
C MET A 105 0.33 -14.25 -6.99
N THR A 106 0.04 -14.01 -8.28
CA THR A 106 1.03 -14.05 -9.35
C THR A 106 2.05 -12.93 -9.22
N ASP A 107 1.61 -11.71 -8.93
CA ASP A 107 2.54 -10.58 -8.78
C ASP A 107 3.36 -10.69 -7.50
N PHE A 108 2.78 -11.27 -6.44
CA PHE A 108 3.51 -11.62 -5.23
C PHE A 108 4.63 -12.62 -5.54
N GLU A 109 4.32 -13.71 -6.25
CA GLU A 109 5.31 -14.73 -6.62
C GLU A 109 6.39 -14.16 -7.56
N LYS A 110 6.02 -13.30 -8.52
CA LYS A 110 7.00 -12.60 -9.36
C LYS A 110 7.92 -11.69 -8.56
N GLN A 111 7.40 -11.01 -7.53
CA GLN A 111 8.16 -10.08 -6.71
C GLN A 111 9.08 -10.79 -5.71
N PHE A 112 8.63 -11.89 -5.12
CA PHE A 112 9.32 -12.56 -4.01
C PHE A 112 9.83 -13.99 -4.33
N GLY A 113 9.64 -14.49 -5.55
CA GLY A 113 10.09 -15.83 -5.95
C GLY A 113 9.51 -16.99 -5.11
N VAL A 114 8.51 -16.73 -4.28
CA VAL A 114 7.85 -17.70 -3.40
C VAL A 114 6.34 -17.52 -3.52
N LYS A 115 5.59 -18.62 -3.40
CA LYS A 115 4.14 -18.54 -3.52
C LYS A 115 3.57 -17.92 -2.25
N LEU A 116 2.61 -17.01 -2.45
CA LEU A 116 1.89 -16.35 -1.37
C LEU A 116 1.28 -17.34 -0.37
N LYS A 117 0.74 -18.47 -0.86
CA LYS A 117 0.15 -19.53 -0.03
C LYS A 117 1.18 -20.29 0.80
N ASP A 118 2.42 -20.40 0.35
CA ASP A 118 3.48 -21.08 1.11
C ASP A 118 3.93 -20.24 2.31
N VAL A 119 3.84 -18.91 2.19
CA VAL A 119 4.20 -17.96 3.25
C VAL A 119 3.04 -17.71 4.20
N PHE A 120 1.85 -17.45 3.68
CA PHE A 120 0.71 -16.95 4.45
C PHE A 120 -0.50 -17.90 4.47
N GLY A 121 -0.44 -19.08 3.86
CA GLY A 121 -1.59 -20.00 3.68
C GLY A 121 -2.47 -20.22 4.91
N ARG A 122 -1.85 -20.33 6.10
CA ARG A 122 -2.56 -20.53 7.37
C ARG A 122 -3.36 -19.31 7.84
N SER A 123 -3.01 -18.12 7.36
CA SER A 123 -3.61 -16.83 7.73
C SER A 123 -4.60 -16.29 6.69
N LEU A 124 -4.71 -16.94 5.52
CA LEU A 124 -5.44 -16.42 4.34
C LEU A 124 -6.87 -16.92 4.17
N VAL A 125 -7.36 -17.72 5.10
CA VAL A 125 -8.65 -18.39 4.99
C VAL A 125 -9.45 -18.12 6.24
N ASP A 126 -10.02 -16.92 6.27
CA ASP A 126 -11.05 -16.55 7.22
C ASP A 126 -12.06 -15.70 6.46
N ASP A 127 -13.15 -16.31 6.01
CA ASP A 127 -14.22 -15.61 5.29
C ASP A 127 -15.20 -14.90 6.24
N SER A 128 -14.89 -14.86 7.54
CA SER A 128 -15.62 -14.05 8.50
C SER A 128 -15.36 -12.55 8.27
N PRO A 129 -16.30 -11.69 8.72
CA PRO A 129 -16.08 -10.25 8.77
C PRO A 129 -14.76 -9.89 9.47
N GLY A 130 -13.89 -9.14 8.77
CA GLY A 130 -12.56 -8.77 9.25
C GLY A 130 -11.44 -9.74 8.85
N GLY A 131 -11.77 -10.85 8.19
CA GLY A 131 -10.81 -11.84 7.71
C GLY A 131 -10.30 -11.59 6.29
N THR A 132 -9.86 -12.66 5.63
CA THR A 132 -9.39 -12.63 4.23
C THR A 132 -10.05 -13.70 3.38
N LEU A 133 -10.41 -13.33 2.17
CA LEU A 133 -11.06 -14.20 1.20
C LEU A 133 -10.14 -14.45 0.00
N CYS A 134 -9.95 -15.71 -0.35
CA CYS A 134 -9.27 -16.09 -1.59
C CYS A 134 -10.30 -16.33 -2.72
N ARG A 135 -10.21 -15.58 -3.83
CA ARG A 135 -11.03 -15.80 -5.02
C ARG A 135 -10.16 -15.86 -6.27
N GLY A 136 -10.12 -17.02 -6.93
CA GLY A 136 -9.22 -17.24 -8.06
C GLY A 136 -7.75 -17.08 -7.67
N SER A 137 -7.02 -16.21 -8.37
CA SER A 137 -5.60 -15.90 -8.13
C SER A 137 -5.37 -14.65 -7.27
N ARG A 138 -6.38 -14.19 -6.52
CA ARG A 138 -6.30 -12.98 -5.71
C ARG A 138 -6.81 -13.20 -4.28
N VAL A 139 -6.26 -12.42 -3.36
CA VAL A 139 -6.64 -12.36 -1.94
C VAL A 139 -7.26 -11.00 -1.66
N TYR A 140 -8.40 -11.00 -0.96
CA TYR A 140 -9.17 -9.82 -0.63
C TYR A 140 -9.32 -9.71 0.88
N TYR A 141 -9.51 -8.49 1.38
CA TYR A 141 -9.94 -8.26 2.74
C TYR A 141 -11.46 -8.46 2.82
N CYS A 142 -11.93 -9.31 3.71
CA CYS A 142 -13.36 -9.50 3.90
C CYS A 142 -13.89 -8.38 4.81
N GLY A 143 -14.36 -7.29 4.21
CA GLY A 143 -15.02 -6.21 4.95
C GLY A 143 -16.33 -6.67 5.59
N ASP A 144 -16.87 -5.88 6.52
CA ASP A 144 -18.06 -6.23 7.32
C ASP A 144 -19.34 -6.53 6.52
N LYS A 145 -19.38 -6.28 5.21
CA LYS A 145 -20.51 -6.66 4.34
C LYS A 145 -20.04 -7.02 2.92
N LYS A 146 -20.66 -8.09 2.39
CA LYS A 146 -20.45 -8.69 1.06
C LYS A 146 -20.38 -7.65 -0.07
N TYR A 147 -19.38 -7.82 -0.93
CA TYR A 147 -19.27 -7.24 -2.27
C TYR A 147 -20.52 -7.47 -3.11
#